data_AF-A0A8H6HYP4-F1
#
_entry.id   AF-A0A8H6HYP4-F1
#
_cell.length_a   1.000
_cell.length_b   1.000
_cell.length_c   1.000
_cell.angle_alpha   90.00
_cell.angle_beta   90.00
_cell.angle_gamma   90.00
#
_symmetry.space_group_name_H-M   'P 1'
#
loop_
_entity.id
_entity.type
_entity.pdbx_description
1 polymer ?
#
loop_
_entity_poly.entity_id
_entity_poly.type
_entity_poly.pdbx_seq_one_letter_code
_entity_poly.pdbx_strand_id
1 'polypeptide(L)'
;MAQLCQSEPLWSYSDFAESLDTLGGIIEAFRSHEFLYHFMLLIHSFVRSLDPGTISVFLMVAREAVMNLQEWVDIPGVAETTTKAVRQLIKGGLLSVYLSFLIQKQSMLGTFERACGDLGQWIVNYSFYPSVHIAIMDGLSPSRIDQKQLLELFKRNDGHWTRQQWVALSCPLYSLGRQGLKYSKGNAFGICDNIFVRLSIFLHPQEDGKAHMSRECSGCHMSIYCSKECQLEDWKRSRHQDDCVHLAKFYTQQLENHSLLHSSTRMFQLAVLQESYRRCMKDGVPESLKQKSDVGDSGPLSELIICFNFIDSPAIRPESTPTLKRTSELSKLVISDSAAQGLSKRRLEGLLKSSTEGGNVQLVEGRFKLRELTRYVLARLRIFVGDDGTENPELATVLGGTSWDLVEQLSEPGAHRRKARERMYAAL
;
A
#
# COMPACT_ATOMS: atom_id res chain seq x y z
N MET A 1 28.95 9.90 15.76
CA MET A 1 29.10 8.66 14.96
C MET A 1 30.57 8.27 14.82
N ALA A 2 31.42 9.04 14.13
CA ALA A 2 32.87 8.74 14.09
C ALA A 2 33.57 8.73 15.47
N GLN A 3 33.15 9.62 16.38
CA GLN A 3 33.60 9.60 17.79
C GLN A 3 32.97 8.47 18.63
N LEU A 4 31.79 7.95 18.25
CA LEU A 4 31.10 6.87 18.99
C LEU A 4 31.74 5.50 18.74
N CYS A 5 32.49 5.34 17.66
CA CYS A 5 33.19 4.08 17.33
C CYS A 5 34.57 3.95 17.98
N GLN A 6 35.02 4.92 18.79
CA GLN A 6 36.39 4.98 19.32
C GLN A 6 36.53 4.84 20.84
N SER A 7 35.44 4.64 21.60
CA SER A 7 35.50 4.56 23.08
C SER A 7 35.12 3.16 23.62
N GLU A 8 35.99 2.58 24.44
CA GLU A 8 35.73 1.35 25.22
C GLU A 8 34.63 1.55 26.30
N PRO A 9 33.97 0.48 26.81
CA PRO A 9 32.72 0.61 27.54
C PRO A 9 32.92 0.63 29.06
N LEU A 10 32.82 1.81 29.68
CA LEU A 10 32.52 1.98 31.10
C LEU A 10 31.55 3.15 31.26
N TRP A 11 30.26 2.88 31.11
CA TRP A 11 29.21 3.88 31.29
C TRP A 11 28.73 3.85 32.74
N SER A 12 28.74 5.00 33.40
CA SER A 12 28.15 5.19 34.72
C SER A 12 26.65 5.54 34.61
N TYR A 13 25.89 5.40 35.70
CA TYR A 13 24.45 5.69 35.74
C TYR A 13 24.13 7.18 35.42
N SER A 14 25.06 8.10 35.66
CA SER A 14 24.92 9.51 35.26
C SER A 14 25.07 9.69 33.75
N ASP A 15 25.96 8.94 33.10
CA ASP A 15 26.12 8.96 31.63
C ASP A 15 24.87 8.40 30.95
N PHE A 16 24.16 7.48 31.62
CA PHE A 16 22.87 6.94 31.17
C PHE A 16 21.73 7.97 31.25
N ALA A 17 21.66 8.76 32.33
CA ALA A 17 20.65 9.82 32.47
C ALA A 17 20.88 10.99 31.50
N GLU A 18 22.13 11.38 31.26
CA GLU A 18 22.50 12.39 30.25
C GLU A 18 22.25 11.86 28.82
N SER A 19 22.41 10.54 28.63
CA SER A 19 22.01 9.86 27.40
C SER A 19 20.50 9.84 27.19
N LEU A 20 19.66 9.87 28.23
CA LEU A 20 18.19 9.95 28.08
C LEU A 20 17.71 11.33 27.61
N ASP A 21 18.33 12.42 28.06
CA ASP A 21 18.09 13.77 27.53
C ASP A 21 18.63 13.90 26.09
N THR A 22 19.77 13.26 25.82
CA THR A 22 20.30 13.12 24.45
C THR A 22 19.37 12.25 23.59
N LEU A 23 18.77 11.20 24.14
CA LEU A 23 17.80 10.33 23.49
C LEU A 23 16.51 11.11 23.20
N GLY A 24 16.07 11.95 24.14
CA GLY A 24 14.97 12.89 23.96
C GLY A 24 15.25 13.87 22.83
N GLY A 25 16.44 14.49 22.80
CA GLY A 25 16.88 15.37 21.72
C GLY A 25 17.06 14.65 20.38
N ILE A 26 17.49 13.39 20.39
CA ILE A 26 17.59 12.52 19.21
C ILE A 26 16.18 12.15 18.72
N ILE A 27 15.24 11.80 19.60
CA ILE A 27 13.84 11.52 19.28
C ILE A 27 13.15 12.79 18.75
N GLU A 28 13.42 13.96 19.33
CA GLU A 28 12.94 15.26 18.86
C GLU A 28 13.57 15.63 17.50
N ALA A 29 14.85 15.32 17.29
CA ALA A 29 15.51 15.44 15.99
C ALA A 29 14.94 14.44 14.97
N PHE A 30 14.59 13.22 15.38
CA PHE A 30 13.87 12.24 14.56
C PHE A 30 12.46 12.72 14.21
N ARG A 31 11.81 13.48 15.10
CA ARG A 31 10.54 14.17 14.83
C ARG A 31 10.74 15.33 13.85
N SER A 32 11.91 15.97 13.86
CA SER A 32 12.26 16.99 12.86
C SER A 32 12.32 16.38 11.47
N HIS A 33 11.65 17.01 10.52
CA HIS A 33 11.34 16.40 9.23
C HIS A 33 12.54 16.27 8.28
N GLU A 34 13.68 16.84 8.63
CA GLU A 34 14.87 16.89 7.76
C GLU A 34 15.97 15.93 8.22
N PHE A 35 15.99 15.52 9.49
CA PHE A 35 17.02 14.63 10.02
C PHE A 35 17.12 13.32 9.23
N LEU A 36 15.99 12.61 9.06
CA LEU A 36 15.97 11.33 8.33
C LEU A 36 16.44 11.45 6.88
N TYR A 37 16.11 12.57 6.24
CA TYR A 37 16.58 12.87 4.89
C TYR A 37 18.11 13.03 4.87
N HIS A 38 18.66 13.86 5.75
CA HIS A 38 20.11 14.10 5.83
C HIS A 38 20.90 12.88 6.30
N PHE A 39 20.36 12.11 7.24
CA PHE A 39 20.93 10.86 7.70
C PHE A 39 21.02 9.84 6.56
N MET A 40 19.94 9.66 5.81
CA MET A 40 19.96 8.76 4.66
C MET A 40 20.86 9.27 3.53
N LEU A 41 20.92 10.59 3.33
CA LEU A 41 21.87 11.20 2.40
C LEU A 41 23.32 10.92 2.81
N LEU A 42 23.65 10.99 4.11
CA LEU A 42 24.95 10.63 4.64
C LEU A 42 25.27 9.15 4.40
N ILE A 43 24.34 8.24 4.71
CA ILE A 43 24.49 6.81 4.42
C ILE A 43 24.71 6.59 2.92
N HIS A 44 23.93 7.25 2.07
CA HIS A 44 24.04 7.14 0.62
C HIS A 44 25.42 7.60 0.13
N SER A 45 25.91 8.75 0.59
CA SER A 45 27.27 9.23 0.29
C SER A 45 28.34 8.26 0.78
N PHE A 46 28.19 7.74 2.00
CA PHE A 46 29.12 6.77 2.58
C PHE A 46 29.17 5.47 1.77
N VAL A 47 28.02 4.87 1.47
CA VAL A 47 27.87 3.65 0.66
C VAL A 47 28.51 3.82 -0.73
N ARG A 48 28.37 4.99 -1.36
CA ARG A 48 29.02 5.26 -2.65
C ARG A 48 30.54 5.39 -2.58
N SER A 49 31.09 5.68 -1.40
CA SER A 49 32.53 5.79 -1.17
C SER A 49 33.19 4.47 -0.76
N LEU A 50 32.40 3.47 -0.37
CA LEU A 50 32.93 2.16 0.03
C LEU A 50 33.42 1.37 -1.18
N ASP A 51 34.58 0.74 -1.02
CA ASP A 51 35.08 -0.25 -1.97
C ASP A 51 34.16 -1.49 -1.96
N PRO A 52 33.80 -2.07 -3.13
CA PRO A 52 32.98 -3.28 -3.23
C PRO A 52 33.45 -4.47 -2.38
N GLY A 53 34.71 -4.50 -1.94
CA GLY A 53 35.23 -5.53 -1.02
C GLY A 53 34.71 -5.43 0.43
N THR A 54 34.07 -4.34 0.84
CA THR A 54 33.78 -4.05 2.27
C THR A 54 32.40 -4.55 2.72
N ILE A 55 32.08 -5.81 2.40
CA ILE A 55 30.75 -6.44 2.58
C ILE A 55 30.18 -6.37 4.01
N SER A 56 31.03 -6.53 5.03
CA SER A 56 30.59 -6.54 6.43
C SER A 56 29.97 -5.21 6.86
N VAL A 57 30.53 -4.09 6.39
CA VAL A 57 30.02 -2.73 6.66
C VAL A 57 28.66 -2.54 5.99
N PHE A 58 28.51 -3.01 4.74
CA PHE A 58 27.25 -2.97 4.02
C PHE A 58 26.14 -3.76 4.73
N LEU A 59 26.44 -4.98 5.18
CA LEU A 59 25.49 -5.83 5.90
C LEU A 59 25.09 -5.20 7.24
N MET A 60 26.04 -4.65 8.00
CA MET A 60 25.73 -3.94 9.25
C MET A 60 24.82 -2.75 9.01
N VAL A 61 25.15 -1.87 8.05
CA VAL A 61 24.34 -0.70 7.73
C VAL A 61 22.94 -1.10 7.25
N ALA A 62 22.83 -2.13 6.40
CA ALA A 62 21.53 -2.63 5.92
C ALA A 62 20.67 -3.19 7.05
N ARG A 63 21.27 -4.03 7.91
CA ARG A 63 20.58 -4.65 9.05
C ARG A 63 20.14 -3.60 10.06
N GLU A 64 21.04 -2.70 10.43
CA GLU A 64 20.71 -1.62 11.36
C GLU A 64 19.66 -0.68 10.76
N ALA A 65 19.72 -0.37 9.47
CA ALA A 65 18.65 0.36 8.81
C ALA A 65 17.32 -0.39 8.94
N VAL A 66 17.23 -1.68 8.62
CA VAL A 66 15.95 -2.43 8.72
C VAL A 66 15.41 -2.45 10.16
N MET A 67 16.25 -2.79 11.13
CA MET A 67 15.85 -2.90 12.54
C MET A 67 15.40 -1.55 13.10
N ASN A 68 16.21 -0.51 12.91
CA ASN A 68 15.90 0.80 13.47
C ASN A 68 14.79 1.50 12.70
N LEU A 69 14.68 1.32 11.37
CA LEU A 69 13.62 1.96 10.58
C LEU A 69 12.23 1.46 10.95
N GLN A 70 12.09 0.17 11.29
CA GLN A 70 10.83 -0.36 11.80
C GLN A 70 10.50 0.23 13.17
N GLU A 71 11.46 0.25 14.09
CA GLU A 71 11.28 0.80 15.44
C GLU A 71 10.96 2.31 15.43
N TRP A 72 11.62 3.08 14.56
CA TRP A 72 11.37 4.53 14.42
C TRP A 72 9.98 4.83 13.88
N VAL A 73 9.46 3.93 13.05
CA VAL A 73 8.16 4.06 12.41
C VAL A 73 7.01 3.71 13.35
N ASP A 74 7.25 2.82 14.31
CA ASP A 74 6.22 2.31 15.23
C ASP A 74 6.12 3.09 16.55
N ILE A 75 6.84 4.22 16.68
CA ILE A 75 6.72 5.10 17.85
C ILE A 75 5.25 5.60 17.96
N PRO A 76 4.55 5.32 19.08
CA PRO A 76 3.18 5.79 19.29
C PRO A 76 3.08 7.32 19.21
N GLY A 77 2.05 7.85 18.56
CA GLY A 77 1.89 9.31 18.34
C GLY A 77 2.41 9.81 16.99
N VAL A 78 3.09 8.96 16.22
CA VAL A 78 3.98 9.37 15.11
C VAL A 78 3.48 8.88 13.74
N ALA A 79 2.23 8.42 13.55
CA ALA A 79 1.94 7.74 12.28
C ALA A 79 1.86 8.66 11.04
N GLU A 80 1.46 9.93 11.20
CA GLU A 80 1.63 10.92 10.13
C GLU A 80 3.12 11.09 9.79
N THR A 81 3.95 11.10 10.84
CA THR A 81 5.41 11.12 10.76
C THR A 81 6.00 9.83 10.20
N THR A 82 5.36 8.66 10.26
CA THR A 82 5.87 7.42 9.64
C THR A 82 5.88 7.53 8.12
N THR A 83 4.75 7.85 7.49
CA THR A 83 4.70 7.92 6.01
C THR A 83 5.61 9.06 5.53
N LYS A 84 5.67 10.15 6.30
CA LYS A 84 6.61 11.24 6.11
C LYS A 84 8.07 10.81 6.28
N ALA A 85 8.39 10.00 7.28
CA ALA A 85 9.71 9.46 7.57
C ALA A 85 10.18 8.57 6.42
N VAL A 86 9.36 7.59 6.03
CA VAL A 86 9.62 6.71 4.88
C VAL A 86 9.84 7.55 3.62
N ARG A 87 8.99 8.55 3.38
CA ARG A 87 9.17 9.50 2.27
C ARG A 87 10.51 10.23 2.32
N GLN A 88 10.95 10.70 3.50
CA GLN A 88 12.23 11.39 3.65
C GLN A 88 13.43 10.48 3.44
N LEU A 89 13.36 9.24 3.94
CA LEU A 89 14.40 8.23 3.73
C LEU A 89 14.55 7.92 2.23
N ILE A 90 13.43 7.71 1.52
CA ILE A 90 13.46 7.51 0.08
C ILE A 90 14.06 8.71 -0.65
N LYS A 91 13.62 9.93 -0.30
CA LYS A 91 14.18 11.17 -0.87
C LYS A 91 15.68 11.33 -0.58
N GLY A 92 16.14 10.86 0.58
CA GLY A 92 17.54 10.86 0.98
C GLY A 92 18.40 9.83 0.25
N GLY A 93 17.81 8.94 -0.54
CA GLY A 93 18.54 8.00 -1.39
C GLY A 93 18.48 6.54 -0.93
N LEU A 94 17.53 6.17 -0.06
CA LEU A 94 17.38 4.78 0.40
C LEU A 94 17.32 3.77 -0.75
N LEU A 95 16.64 4.09 -1.86
CA LEU A 95 16.54 3.19 -3.02
C LEU A 95 17.88 2.99 -3.74
N SER A 96 18.73 4.02 -3.79
CA SER A 96 20.09 3.92 -4.35
C SER A 96 21.00 3.08 -3.46
N VAL A 97 20.88 3.26 -2.14
CA VAL A 97 21.57 2.43 -1.15
C VAL A 97 21.14 0.97 -1.30
N TYR A 98 19.83 0.71 -1.39
CA TYR A 98 19.28 -0.62 -1.62
C TYR A 98 19.79 -1.26 -2.92
N LEU A 99 19.78 -0.52 -4.04
CA LEU A 99 20.34 -1.01 -5.31
C LEU A 99 21.82 -1.35 -5.17
N SER A 100 22.58 -0.52 -4.47
CA SER A 100 24.00 -0.77 -4.20
C SER A 100 24.19 -2.06 -3.41
N PHE A 101 23.32 -2.35 -2.42
CA PHE A 101 23.34 -3.63 -1.70
C PHE A 101 23.12 -4.82 -2.64
N LEU A 102 22.11 -4.75 -3.51
CA LEU A 102 21.81 -5.83 -4.44
C LEU A 102 22.94 -6.11 -5.43
N ILE A 103 23.77 -5.12 -5.77
CA ILE A 103 24.85 -5.27 -6.76
C ILE A 103 26.13 -5.83 -6.13
N GLN A 104 26.32 -5.75 -4.81
CA GLN A 104 27.52 -6.32 -4.21
C GLN A 104 27.62 -7.83 -4.48
N LYS A 105 28.79 -8.27 -4.98
CA LYS A 105 29.10 -9.68 -5.19
C LYS A 105 29.31 -10.33 -3.83
N GLN A 106 28.46 -11.27 -3.42
CA GLN A 106 28.63 -11.91 -2.11
C GLN A 106 28.61 -13.44 -2.14
N SER A 107 29.55 -13.99 -1.38
CA SER A 107 29.66 -15.39 -0.95
C SER A 107 28.84 -15.71 0.31
N MET A 108 28.29 -14.70 1.01
CA MET A 108 27.46 -14.85 2.21
C MET A 108 25.96 -14.76 1.89
N LEU A 109 25.46 -15.75 1.16
CA LEU A 109 24.14 -15.70 0.52
C LEU A 109 22.97 -15.56 1.51
N GLY A 110 22.89 -16.35 2.58
CA GLY A 110 21.65 -16.48 3.35
C GLY A 110 21.20 -15.24 4.14
N THR A 111 22.06 -14.71 5.02
CA THR A 111 21.66 -13.61 5.92
C THR A 111 21.50 -12.28 5.18
N PHE A 112 22.34 -12.02 4.19
CA PHE A 112 22.28 -10.80 3.39
C PHE A 112 21.07 -10.79 2.46
N GLU A 113 20.77 -11.92 1.82
CA GLU A 113 19.56 -12.07 1.00
C GLU A 113 18.29 -11.81 1.83
N ARG A 114 18.22 -12.39 3.04
CA ARG A 114 17.10 -12.14 3.95
C ARG A 114 16.97 -10.66 4.32
N ALA A 115 18.06 -10.01 4.72
CA ALA A 115 18.04 -8.58 5.08
C ALA A 115 17.62 -7.69 3.90
N CYS A 116 18.08 -7.98 2.69
CA CYS A 116 17.63 -7.28 1.49
C CYS A 116 16.15 -7.54 1.20
N GLY A 117 15.70 -8.79 1.33
CA GLY A 117 14.29 -9.16 1.18
C GLY A 117 13.39 -8.43 2.17
N ASP A 118 13.78 -8.38 3.45
CA ASP A 118 13.05 -7.69 4.51
C ASP A 118 12.98 -6.18 4.24
N LEU A 119 14.09 -5.56 3.81
CA LEU A 119 14.11 -4.14 3.43
C LEU A 119 13.23 -3.86 2.22
N GLY A 120 13.32 -4.69 1.18
CA GLY A 120 12.48 -4.59 -0.01
C GLY A 120 10.99 -4.68 0.35
N GLN A 121 10.62 -5.68 1.14
CA GLN A 121 9.24 -5.87 1.63
C GLN A 121 8.78 -4.70 2.49
N TRP A 122 9.65 -4.14 3.33
CA TRP A 122 9.33 -2.96 4.13
C TRP A 122 9.02 -1.75 3.23
N ILE A 123 9.84 -1.43 2.23
CA ILE A 123 9.58 -0.33 1.29
C ILE A 123 8.25 -0.53 0.56
N VAL A 124 8.01 -1.77 0.13
CA VAL A 124 6.79 -2.22 -0.52
C VAL A 124 5.54 -1.95 0.33
N ASN A 125 5.58 -2.28 1.62
CA ASN A 125 4.43 -2.09 2.51
C ASN A 125 4.01 -0.61 2.62
N TYR A 126 4.95 0.31 2.40
CA TYR A 126 4.66 1.75 2.37
C TYR A 126 4.36 2.30 0.98
N SER A 127 4.51 1.51 -0.07
CA SER A 127 4.29 1.97 -1.44
C SER A 127 2.82 2.24 -1.79
N PHE A 128 1.89 1.77 -0.95
CA PHE A 128 0.46 2.03 -1.10
C PHE A 128 0.04 3.39 -0.55
N TYR A 129 0.94 4.13 0.11
CA TYR A 129 0.69 5.52 0.49
C TYR A 129 1.08 6.45 -0.66
N PRO A 130 0.19 7.31 -1.17
CA PRO A 130 0.48 8.15 -2.33
C PRO A 130 1.73 9.03 -2.17
N SER A 131 1.93 9.61 -0.99
CA SER A 131 3.07 10.49 -0.70
C SER A 131 4.41 9.75 -0.71
N VAL A 132 4.43 8.53 -0.18
CA VAL A 132 5.60 7.64 -0.22
C VAL A 132 5.82 7.17 -1.64
N HIS A 133 4.76 6.74 -2.32
CA HIS A 133 4.79 6.29 -3.70
C HIS A 133 5.40 7.33 -4.65
N ILE A 134 5.00 8.60 -4.53
CA ILE A 134 5.58 9.70 -5.30
C ILE A 134 7.09 9.81 -5.05
N ALA A 135 7.53 9.69 -3.79
CA ALA A 135 8.96 9.68 -3.47
C ALA A 135 9.67 8.45 -4.01
N ILE A 136 9.04 7.27 -4.01
CA ILE A 136 9.58 6.06 -4.66
C ILE A 136 9.79 6.33 -6.14
N MET A 137 8.80 6.89 -6.84
CA MET A 137 8.91 7.21 -8.27
C MET A 137 10.00 8.24 -8.56
N ASP A 138 10.15 9.26 -7.72
CA ASP A 138 11.29 10.19 -7.80
C ASP A 138 12.62 9.46 -7.57
N GLY A 139 12.69 8.64 -6.52
CA GLY A 139 13.89 7.87 -6.17
C GLY A 139 14.25 6.78 -7.19
N LEU A 140 13.28 6.27 -7.96
CA LEU A 140 13.48 5.35 -9.09
C LEU A 140 13.85 6.06 -10.40
N SER A 141 13.81 7.40 -10.44
CA SER A 141 14.07 8.14 -11.66
C SER A 141 15.53 7.98 -12.13
N PRO A 142 15.79 8.09 -13.46
CA PRO A 142 17.16 7.95 -13.98
C PRO A 142 18.17 8.94 -13.42
N SER A 143 17.73 10.07 -12.87
CA SER A 143 18.59 11.07 -12.23
C SER A 143 18.99 10.70 -10.80
N ARG A 144 18.28 9.79 -10.14
CA ARG A 144 18.53 9.35 -8.76
C ARG A 144 19.24 8.00 -8.68
N ILE A 145 19.03 7.13 -9.67
CA ILE A 145 19.63 5.80 -9.75
C ILE A 145 20.80 5.78 -10.72
N ASP A 146 21.93 5.21 -10.29
CA ASP A 146 23.06 4.93 -11.16
C ASP A 146 22.66 3.89 -12.23
N GLN A 147 22.56 4.34 -13.48
CA GLN A 147 22.18 3.49 -14.60
C GLN A 147 23.19 2.39 -14.90
N LYS A 148 24.48 2.59 -14.58
CA LYS A 148 25.51 1.55 -14.78
C LYS A 148 25.28 0.40 -13.82
N GLN A 149 25.01 0.73 -12.57
CA GLN A 149 24.64 -0.23 -11.52
C GLN A 149 23.38 -1.01 -11.91
N LEU A 150 22.34 -0.32 -12.37
CA LEU A 150 21.12 -0.96 -12.84
C LEU A 150 21.37 -1.93 -14.00
N LEU A 151 22.16 -1.50 -15.00
CA LEU A 151 22.55 -2.36 -16.13
C LEU A 151 23.35 -3.59 -15.67
N GLU A 152 24.25 -3.44 -14.69
CA GLU A 152 24.99 -4.56 -14.11
C GLU A 152 24.07 -5.57 -13.43
N LEU A 153 23.07 -5.09 -12.69
CA LEU A 153 22.06 -5.96 -12.08
C LEU A 153 21.28 -6.74 -13.14
N PHE A 154 20.89 -6.09 -14.24
CA PHE A 154 20.16 -6.73 -15.34
C PHE A 154 21.00 -7.67 -16.20
N LYS A 155 22.33 -7.56 -16.19
CA LYS A 155 23.23 -8.56 -16.80
C LYS A 155 23.23 -9.90 -16.06
N ARG A 156 22.70 -9.95 -14.83
CA ARG A 156 22.56 -11.20 -14.08
C ARG A 156 21.41 -12.04 -14.65
N ASN A 157 21.54 -13.36 -14.53
CA ASN A 157 20.50 -14.31 -14.92
C ASN A 157 19.14 -13.92 -14.31
N ASP A 158 18.07 -14.14 -15.06
CA ASP A 158 16.68 -13.83 -14.69
C ASP A 158 16.27 -14.51 -13.36
N GLY A 159 16.86 -15.66 -13.06
CA GLY A 159 16.65 -16.40 -11.81
C GLY A 159 17.49 -15.93 -10.62
N HIS A 160 18.38 -14.95 -10.78
CA HIS A 160 19.23 -14.49 -9.68
C HIS A 160 18.41 -13.66 -8.68
N TRP A 161 18.46 -14.02 -7.40
CA TRP A 161 17.62 -13.43 -6.35
C TRP A 161 17.71 -11.90 -6.31
N THR A 162 18.89 -11.30 -6.52
CA THR A 162 19.03 -9.83 -6.51
C THR A 162 18.25 -9.15 -7.63
N ARG A 163 18.20 -9.76 -8.83
CA ARG A 163 17.41 -9.24 -9.94
C ARG A 163 15.93 -9.44 -9.66
N GLN A 164 15.53 -10.59 -9.13
CA GLN A 164 14.16 -10.83 -8.72
C GLN A 164 13.67 -9.86 -7.65
N GLN A 165 14.49 -9.57 -6.64
CA GLN A 165 14.20 -8.58 -5.59
C GLN A 165 14.03 -7.18 -6.16
N TRP A 166 14.94 -6.76 -7.04
CA TRP A 166 14.80 -5.46 -7.70
C TRP A 166 13.56 -5.39 -8.59
N VAL A 167 13.31 -6.40 -9.42
CA VAL A 167 12.11 -6.45 -10.28
C VAL A 167 10.84 -6.43 -9.44
N ALA A 168 10.80 -7.21 -8.36
CA ALA A 168 9.66 -7.26 -7.44
C ALA A 168 9.40 -5.92 -6.76
N LEU A 169 10.46 -5.14 -6.48
CA LEU A 169 10.34 -3.78 -5.99
C LEU A 169 9.95 -2.83 -7.13
N SER A 170 10.77 -2.68 -8.17
CA SER A 170 10.66 -1.59 -9.14
C SER A 170 9.50 -1.74 -10.13
N CYS A 171 9.20 -2.95 -10.61
CA CYS A 171 8.20 -3.12 -11.68
C CYS A 171 6.79 -2.75 -11.22
N PRO A 172 6.29 -3.23 -10.06
CA PRO A 172 4.97 -2.86 -9.56
C PRO A 172 4.92 -1.39 -9.25
N LEU A 173 5.95 -0.86 -8.59
CA LEU A 173 6.02 0.54 -8.21
C LEU A 173 5.95 1.44 -9.43
N TYR A 174 6.69 1.11 -10.49
CA TYR A 174 6.66 1.85 -11.73
C TYR A 174 5.30 1.76 -12.43
N SER A 175 4.70 0.57 -12.48
CA SER A 175 3.38 0.40 -13.11
C SER A 175 2.25 1.08 -12.35
N LEU A 176 2.23 0.92 -11.03
CA LEU A 176 1.22 1.48 -10.14
C LEU A 176 1.39 3.00 -10.06
N GLY A 177 2.63 3.49 -10.10
CA GLY A 177 2.95 4.91 -10.02
C GLY A 177 2.61 5.70 -11.25
N ARG A 178 2.85 5.15 -12.44
CA ARG A 178 2.50 5.86 -13.67
C ARG A 178 0.99 6.08 -13.77
N GLN A 179 0.19 5.16 -13.23
CA GLN A 179 -1.26 5.32 -13.20
C GLN A 179 -1.70 6.19 -12.01
N GLY A 180 -1.24 5.89 -10.79
CA GLY A 180 -1.43 6.70 -9.58
C GLY A 180 -1.13 8.19 -9.78
N LEU A 181 -0.01 8.50 -10.44
CA LEU A 181 0.38 9.89 -10.74
C LEU A 181 -0.52 10.55 -11.77
N LYS A 182 -0.95 9.83 -12.80
CA LYS A 182 -2.00 10.32 -13.73
C LYS A 182 -3.29 10.64 -12.97
N TYR A 183 -3.59 9.90 -11.89
CA TYR A 183 -4.75 10.14 -11.03
C TYR A 183 -4.56 11.33 -10.07
N SER A 184 -3.33 11.63 -9.65
CA SER A 184 -3.06 12.75 -8.74
C SER A 184 -3.01 14.14 -9.40
N LYS A 185 -2.77 14.23 -10.71
CA LYS A 185 -2.47 15.50 -11.42
C LYS A 185 -3.69 16.23 -12.01
N GLY A 186 -4.88 16.05 -11.44
CA GLY A 186 -6.04 16.92 -11.75
C GLY A 186 -7.10 16.34 -12.68
N ASN A 187 -6.99 15.08 -13.10
CA ASN A 187 -8.13 14.37 -13.67
C ASN A 187 -8.96 13.80 -12.51
N ALA A 188 -9.90 14.62 -12.05
CA ALA A 188 -11.01 14.22 -11.21
C ALA A 188 -11.57 12.87 -11.66
N PHE A 189 -11.27 11.82 -10.92
CA PHE A 189 -11.95 10.57 -11.13
C PHE A 189 -13.42 10.75 -10.73
N GLY A 190 -14.33 10.25 -11.56
CA GLY A 190 -15.73 10.06 -11.20
C GLY A 190 -15.91 8.91 -10.21
N ILE A 191 -14.99 8.74 -9.23
CA ILE A 191 -15.16 7.77 -8.15
C ILE A 191 -16.35 8.21 -7.32
N CYS A 192 -17.25 7.27 -7.10
CA CYS A 192 -18.47 7.48 -6.36
C CYS A 192 -18.87 6.20 -5.64
N ASP A 193 -19.00 6.30 -4.32
CA ASP A 193 -19.40 5.19 -3.46
C ASP A 193 -20.91 4.96 -3.46
N ASN A 194 -21.67 5.83 -4.12
CA ASN A 194 -23.08 5.59 -4.39
C ASN A 194 -23.21 4.36 -5.29
N ILE A 195 -23.76 3.29 -4.73
CA ILE A 195 -23.92 2.01 -5.44
C ILE A 195 -24.89 2.13 -6.62
N PHE A 196 -25.82 3.09 -6.56
CA PHE A 196 -26.82 3.36 -7.59
C PHE A 196 -26.33 4.28 -8.70
N VAL A 197 -25.10 4.78 -8.59
CA VAL A 197 -24.59 5.71 -9.57
C VAL A 197 -24.63 5.05 -10.95
N ARG A 198 -25.58 5.51 -11.77
CA ARG A 198 -25.70 5.06 -13.15
C ARG A 198 -24.62 5.77 -13.92
N LEU A 199 -24.02 5.04 -14.85
CA LEU A 199 -22.87 5.43 -15.65
C LEU A 199 -23.07 6.67 -16.54
N SER A 200 -24.22 7.32 -16.45
CA SER A 200 -24.44 8.68 -16.93
C SER A 200 -23.58 9.72 -16.21
N ILE A 201 -22.65 9.36 -15.31
CA ILE A 201 -21.66 10.32 -14.76
C ILE A 201 -20.76 10.89 -15.87
N PHE A 202 -20.49 10.14 -16.96
CA PHE A 202 -19.88 10.72 -18.17
C PHE A 202 -20.77 11.76 -18.86
N LEU A 203 -22.05 11.84 -18.46
CA LEU A 203 -23.04 12.80 -18.91
C LEU A 203 -23.44 13.78 -17.82
N HIS A 204 -22.73 13.92 -16.69
CA HIS A 204 -22.73 15.22 -16.04
C HIS A 204 -21.93 16.10 -17.00
N PRO A 205 -22.58 16.93 -17.84
CA PRO A 205 -21.84 17.81 -18.71
C PRO A 205 -20.98 18.63 -17.76
N GLN A 206 -19.67 18.70 -18.02
CA GLN A 206 -18.89 19.77 -17.42
C GLN A 206 -19.48 21.07 -17.98
N GLU A 207 -20.45 21.65 -17.28
CA GLU A 207 -21.05 22.91 -17.71
C GLU A 207 -19.97 24.01 -17.80
N ASP A 208 -18.80 23.80 -17.16
CA ASP A 208 -17.78 24.83 -16.97
C ASP A 208 -16.34 24.40 -17.33
N GLY A 209 -16.12 23.19 -17.86
CA GLY A 209 -14.76 22.65 -18.08
C GLY A 209 -13.93 22.44 -16.79
N LYS A 210 -14.54 22.57 -15.60
CA LYS A 210 -13.88 22.33 -14.31
C LYS A 210 -13.92 20.85 -13.97
N ALA A 211 -12.77 20.29 -13.58
CA ALA A 211 -12.67 18.94 -13.06
C ALA A 211 -13.61 18.76 -11.84
N HIS A 212 -14.46 17.73 -11.85
CA HIS A 212 -15.35 17.43 -10.72
C HIS A 212 -14.54 17.02 -9.49
N MET A 213 -14.28 17.94 -8.58
CA MET A 213 -13.62 17.56 -7.32
C MET A 213 -14.49 16.54 -6.59
N SER A 214 -13.93 15.35 -6.36
CA SER A 214 -14.55 14.33 -5.52
C SER A 214 -14.86 14.91 -4.16
N ARG A 215 -16.06 14.66 -3.65
CA ARG A 215 -16.54 15.16 -2.37
C ARG A 215 -16.53 14.05 -1.34
N GLU A 216 -15.87 14.28 -0.22
CA GLU A 216 -15.97 13.40 0.93
C GLU A 216 -17.24 13.72 1.72
N CYS A 217 -17.83 12.69 2.33
CA CYS A 217 -18.87 12.91 3.32
C CYS A 217 -18.29 13.68 4.52
N SER A 218 -18.81 14.86 4.83
CA SER A 218 -18.35 15.67 5.97
C SER A 218 -18.64 15.04 7.34
N GLY A 219 -19.45 13.98 7.40
CA GLY A 219 -19.74 13.26 8.64
C GLY A 219 -18.72 12.15 8.91
N CYS A 220 -18.56 11.22 7.96
CA CYS A 220 -17.68 10.08 8.15
C CYS A 220 -16.28 10.22 7.55
N HIS A 221 -16.06 11.13 6.59
CA HIS A 221 -14.83 11.30 5.81
C HIS A 221 -14.35 10.05 5.04
N MET A 222 -15.09 8.93 5.11
CA MET A 222 -14.72 7.66 4.49
C MET A 222 -15.36 7.46 3.11
N SER A 223 -16.58 7.99 2.92
CA SER A 223 -17.31 7.88 1.66
C SER A 223 -16.99 9.04 0.72
N ILE A 224 -16.77 8.72 -0.56
CA ILE A 224 -16.37 9.62 -1.63
C ILE A 224 -17.47 9.65 -2.70
N TYR A 225 -17.85 10.84 -3.15
CA TYR A 225 -18.91 11.05 -4.13
C TYR A 225 -18.44 11.93 -5.27
N CYS A 226 -18.91 11.65 -6.49
CA CYS A 226 -18.63 12.49 -7.65
C CYS A 226 -19.47 13.78 -7.66
N SER A 227 -20.59 13.82 -6.93
CA SER A 227 -21.49 14.97 -6.86
C SER A 227 -22.31 15.00 -5.57
N LYS A 228 -22.95 16.14 -5.27
CA LYS A 228 -23.84 16.29 -4.11
C LYS A 228 -25.11 15.45 -4.29
N GLU A 229 -25.58 15.32 -5.52
CA GLU A 229 -26.76 14.54 -5.91
C GLU A 229 -26.52 13.06 -5.59
N CYS A 230 -25.34 12.53 -5.93
CA CYS A 230 -24.96 11.17 -5.60
C CYS A 230 -24.86 10.94 -4.09
N GLN A 231 -24.33 11.91 -3.33
CA GLN A 231 -24.31 11.82 -1.87
C GLN A 231 -25.72 11.78 -1.29
N LEU A 232 -26.63 12.64 -1.77
CA LEU A 232 -28.03 12.67 -1.31
C LEU A 232 -28.79 11.40 -1.68
N GLU A 233 -28.52 10.83 -2.86
CA GLU A 233 -29.09 9.56 -3.28
C GLU A 233 -28.57 8.41 -2.41
N ASP A 234 -27.26 8.32 -2.17
CA ASP A 234 -26.66 7.31 -1.28
C ASP A 234 -27.20 7.43 0.15
N TRP A 235 -27.40 8.67 0.62
CA TRP A 235 -28.01 8.96 1.93
C TRP A 235 -29.41 8.36 2.04
N LYS A 236 -30.24 8.53 1.01
CA LYS A 236 -31.65 8.10 1.01
C LYS A 236 -31.85 6.64 0.63
N ARG A 237 -31.20 6.18 -0.44
CA ARG A 237 -31.43 4.87 -1.07
C ARG A 237 -30.53 3.79 -0.52
N SER A 238 -29.23 4.08 -0.40
CA SER A 238 -28.25 3.13 0.16
C SER A 238 -28.22 3.15 1.68
N ARG A 239 -28.97 4.09 2.29
CA ARG A 239 -28.97 4.36 3.74
C ARG A 239 -27.57 4.63 4.27
N HIS A 240 -26.79 5.43 3.55
CA HIS A 240 -25.50 5.89 4.08
C HIS A 240 -25.66 6.55 5.46
N GLN A 241 -26.82 7.12 5.78
CA GLN A 241 -27.14 7.59 7.13
C GLN A 241 -26.86 6.53 8.22
N ASP A 242 -27.26 5.28 8.00
CA ASP A 242 -27.09 4.18 8.94
C ASP A 242 -25.58 3.84 9.09
N ASP A 243 -24.84 3.82 7.97
CA ASP A 243 -23.40 3.56 7.95
C ASP A 243 -22.57 4.72 8.50
N CYS A 244 -23.02 5.96 8.29
CA CYS A 244 -22.23 7.16 8.49
C CYS A 244 -21.77 7.28 9.94
N VAL A 245 -22.64 6.94 10.90
CA VAL A 245 -22.31 6.96 12.33
C VAL A 245 -21.20 5.95 12.64
N HIS A 246 -21.29 4.74 12.10
CA HIS A 246 -20.29 3.70 12.34
C HIS A 246 -18.96 4.02 11.64
N LEU A 247 -19.01 4.51 10.40
CA LEU A 247 -17.85 4.95 9.65
C LEU A 247 -17.17 6.17 10.30
N ALA A 248 -17.93 7.11 10.87
CA ALA A 248 -17.39 8.25 11.60
C ALA A 248 -16.70 7.83 12.90
N LYS A 249 -17.28 6.88 13.64
CA LYS A 249 -16.63 6.29 14.82
C LYS A 249 -15.33 5.60 14.43
N PHE A 250 -15.36 4.82 13.35
CA PHE A 250 -14.18 4.14 12.83
C PHE A 250 -13.09 5.13 12.39
N TYR A 251 -13.47 6.20 11.67
CA TYR A 251 -12.58 7.29 11.30
C TYR A 251 -11.91 7.93 12.53
N THR A 252 -12.70 8.21 13.57
CA THR A 252 -12.19 8.78 14.84
C THR A 252 -11.20 7.83 15.51
N GLN A 253 -11.51 6.54 15.56
CA GLN A 253 -10.59 5.51 16.10
C GLN A 253 -9.30 5.41 15.27
N GLN A 254 -9.38 5.52 13.94
CA GLN A 254 -8.18 5.54 13.11
C GLN A 254 -7.36 6.82 13.32
N LEU A 255 -8.01 7.96 13.52
CA LEU A 255 -7.34 9.22 13.84
C LEU A 255 -6.58 9.11 15.17
N GLU A 256 -7.22 8.56 16.21
CA GLU A 256 -6.62 8.32 17.53
C GLU A 256 -5.45 7.32 17.48
N ASN A 257 -5.59 6.25 16.70
CA ASN A 257 -4.52 5.27 16.50
C ASN A 257 -3.48 5.72 15.46
N HIS A 258 -3.68 6.92 14.89
CA HIS A 258 -2.96 7.47 13.77
C HIS A 258 -2.86 6.51 12.55
N SER A 259 -3.71 5.50 12.48
CA SER A 259 -3.83 4.64 11.31
C SER A 259 -4.70 5.27 10.22
N LEU A 260 -5.05 6.56 10.34
CA LEU A 260 -5.95 7.26 9.43
C LEU A 260 -5.54 7.12 7.98
N LEU A 261 -6.52 6.77 7.14
CA LEU A 261 -6.30 6.80 5.70
C LEU A 261 -7.13 7.86 5.05
N HIS A 262 -6.36 8.77 4.49
CA HIS A 262 -6.86 9.77 3.61
C HIS A 262 -7.51 9.13 2.38
N SER A 263 -8.56 9.76 1.86
CA SER A 263 -9.24 9.38 0.62
C SER A 263 -8.27 9.15 -0.53
N SER A 264 -7.18 9.91 -0.60
CA SER A 264 -6.11 9.73 -1.58
C SER A 264 -5.48 8.34 -1.57
N THR A 265 -5.30 7.75 -0.39
CA THR A 265 -4.76 6.39 -0.26
C THR A 265 -5.76 5.38 -0.80
N ARG A 266 -7.03 5.54 -0.47
CA ARG A 266 -8.09 4.67 -1.00
C ARG A 266 -8.24 4.80 -2.52
N MET A 267 -8.20 6.02 -3.05
CA MET A 267 -8.19 6.26 -4.50
C MET A 267 -6.98 5.60 -5.17
N PHE A 268 -5.81 5.65 -4.53
CA PHE A 268 -4.62 4.96 -5.03
C PHE A 268 -4.79 3.43 -5.02
N GLN A 269 -5.35 2.85 -3.96
CA GLN A 269 -5.63 1.40 -3.89
C GLN A 269 -6.65 0.96 -4.95
N LEU A 270 -7.70 1.75 -5.19
CA LEU A 270 -8.67 1.51 -6.26
C LEU A 270 -8.01 1.55 -7.65
N ALA A 271 -7.12 2.52 -7.87
CA ALA A 271 -6.31 2.61 -9.08
C ALA A 271 -5.39 1.40 -9.27
N VAL A 272 -4.75 0.93 -8.20
CA VAL A 272 -3.94 -0.30 -8.20
C VAL A 272 -4.79 -1.48 -8.65
N LEU A 273 -5.99 -1.64 -8.10
CA LEU A 273 -6.92 -2.71 -8.46
C LEU A 273 -7.36 -2.65 -9.92
N GLN A 274 -7.66 -1.45 -10.43
CA GLN A 274 -8.01 -1.26 -11.84
C GLN A 274 -6.92 -1.75 -12.77
N GLU A 275 -5.68 -1.32 -12.54
CA GLU A 275 -4.56 -1.71 -13.38
C GLU A 275 -4.27 -3.21 -13.26
N SER A 276 -4.41 -3.74 -12.05
CA SER A 276 -4.15 -5.15 -11.80
C SER A 276 -5.15 -6.04 -12.52
N TYR A 277 -6.42 -5.63 -12.50
CA TYR A 277 -7.47 -6.25 -13.29
C TYR A 277 -7.16 -6.19 -14.79
N ARG A 278 -6.88 -5.00 -15.35
CA ARG A 278 -6.61 -4.84 -16.79
C ARG A 278 -5.50 -5.75 -17.29
N ARG A 279 -4.40 -5.86 -16.54
CA ARG A 279 -3.28 -6.74 -16.86
C ARG A 279 -3.68 -8.21 -16.82
N CYS A 280 -4.31 -8.63 -15.73
CA CYS A 280 -4.81 -9.98 -15.55
C CYS A 280 -5.71 -10.42 -16.74
N MET A 281 -6.60 -9.53 -17.18
CA MET A 281 -7.50 -9.81 -18.29
C MET A 281 -6.77 -9.87 -19.63
N LYS A 282 -5.81 -8.96 -19.88
CA LYS A 282 -4.97 -8.97 -21.10
C LYS A 282 -4.17 -10.27 -21.23
N ASP A 283 -3.72 -10.82 -20.11
CA ASP A 283 -2.91 -12.04 -20.07
C ASP A 283 -3.76 -13.33 -20.11
N GLY A 284 -5.11 -13.23 -20.23
CA GLY A 284 -6.01 -14.40 -20.29
C GLY A 284 -6.04 -15.24 -19.01
N VAL A 285 -5.69 -14.62 -17.87
CA VAL A 285 -5.55 -15.31 -16.58
C VAL A 285 -6.89 -15.83 -16.04
N PRO A 286 -8.03 -15.10 -16.09
CA PRO A 286 -9.29 -15.58 -15.53
C PRO A 286 -9.79 -16.88 -16.17
N GLU A 287 -9.61 -17.05 -17.47
CA GLU A 287 -10.00 -18.27 -18.20
C GLU A 287 -9.17 -19.45 -17.71
N SER A 288 -7.85 -19.24 -17.54
CA SER A 288 -6.96 -20.26 -16.99
C SER A 288 -7.30 -20.61 -15.53
N LEU A 289 -7.76 -19.63 -14.75
CA LEU A 289 -8.18 -19.81 -13.36
C LEU A 289 -9.49 -20.58 -13.26
N LYS A 290 -10.48 -20.25 -14.10
CA LYS A 290 -11.74 -20.99 -14.17
C LYS A 290 -11.52 -22.47 -14.43
N GLN A 291 -10.59 -22.81 -15.33
CA GLN A 291 -10.25 -24.20 -15.65
C GLN A 291 -9.57 -24.94 -14.48
N LYS A 292 -8.80 -24.24 -13.66
CA LYS A 292 -8.04 -24.81 -12.53
C LYS A 292 -8.82 -24.85 -11.23
N SER A 293 -9.80 -23.97 -11.07
CA SER A 293 -10.50 -23.81 -9.81
C SER A 293 -11.56 -24.91 -9.64
N ASP A 294 -11.62 -25.50 -8.44
CA ASP A 294 -12.72 -26.39 -8.00
C ASP A 294 -14.09 -25.71 -8.05
N VAL A 295 -14.12 -24.41 -8.36
CA VAL A 295 -15.34 -23.64 -8.50
C VAL A 295 -16.22 -24.23 -9.60
N GLY A 296 -15.69 -24.93 -10.63
CA GLY A 296 -16.39 -25.84 -11.55
C GLY A 296 -17.59 -25.26 -12.31
N ASP A 297 -17.57 -25.26 -13.65
CA ASP A 297 -18.65 -24.77 -14.56
C ASP A 297 -19.44 -23.55 -14.03
N SER A 298 -18.71 -22.62 -13.42
CA SER A 298 -19.19 -21.85 -12.26
C SER A 298 -19.97 -20.59 -12.61
N GLY A 299 -20.72 -20.63 -13.70
CA GLY A 299 -21.46 -19.47 -14.19
C GLY A 299 -20.56 -18.42 -14.86
N PRO A 300 -21.17 -17.30 -15.27
CA PRO A 300 -20.47 -16.21 -15.95
C PRO A 300 -19.41 -15.57 -15.04
N LEU A 301 -18.37 -14.96 -15.63
CA LEU A 301 -17.29 -14.31 -14.86
C LEU A 301 -17.84 -13.20 -13.94
N SER A 302 -18.94 -12.57 -14.33
CA SER A 302 -19.66 -11.55 -13.57
C SER A 302 -20.20 -12.02 -12.21
N GLU A 303 -20.33 -13.33 -11.98
CA GLU A 303 -20.73 -13.90 -10.68
C GLU A 303 -19.54 -14.18 -9.75
N LEU A 304 -18.32 -14.06 -10.26
CA LEU A 304 -17.08 -14.28 -9.53
C LEU A 304 -16.48 -12.95 -9.10
N ILE A 305 -15.76 -12.96 -7.98
CA ILE A 305 -14.95 -11.85 -7.50
C ILE A 305 -13.50 -12.21 -7.75
N ILE A 306 -12.80 -11.37 -8.51
CA ILE A 306 -11.36 -11.52 -8.74
C ILE A 306 -10.63 -10.89 -7.56
N CYS A 307 -9.82 -11.69 -6.87
CA CYS A 307 -9.19 -11.32 -5.62
C CYS A 307 -7.67 -11.26 -5.76
N PHE A 308 -7.11 -10.07 -5.55
CA PHE A 308 -5.68 -9.81 -5.52
C PHE A 308 -5.17 -9.76 -4.08
N ASN A 309 -4.05 -10.44 -3.81
CA ASN A 309 -3.37 -10.38 -2.52
C ASN A 309 -2.07 -9.59 -2.65
N PHE A 310 -2.07 -8.32 -2.22
CA PHE A 310 -0.90 -7.45 -2.24
C PHE A 310 -0.10 -7.46 -0.93
N ILE A 311 -0.47 -8.32 0.03
CA ILE A 311 0.30 -8.50 1.28
C ILE A 311 1.61 -9.23 0.97
N ASP A 312 1.48 -10.38 0.33
CA ASP A 312 2.61 -11.29 0.06
C ASP A 312 3.43 -10.86 -1.16
N SER A 313 2.80 -10.12 -2.08
CA SER A 313 3.47 -9.58 -3.25
C SER A 313 2.73 -8.32 -3.75
N PRO A 314 3.31 -7.13 -3.62
CA PRO A 314 2.74 -5.90 -4.19
C PRO A 314 2.78 -5.93 -5.73
N ALA A 315 3.59 -6.83 -6.28
CA ALA A 315 3.65 -7.17 -7.68
C ALA A 315 2.56 -8.17 -7.99
N ILE A 316 1.84 -7.94 -9.09
CA ILE A 316 1.35 -9.08 -9.88
C ILE A 316 2.60 -9.74 -10.46
N ARG A 317 3.22 -10.62 -9.69
CA ARG A 317 4.11 -11.62 -10.26
C ARG A 317 3.24 -12.54 -11.12
N PRO A 318 3.78 -13.14 -12.19
CA PRO A 318 3.10 -14.22 -12.89
C PRO A 318 2.62 -15.32 -11.90
N GLU A 319 3.37 -15.52 -10.82
CA GLU A 319 3.08 -16.49 -9.75
C GLU A 319 2.01 -16.03 -8.76
N SER A 320 1.79 -14.72 -8.57
CA SER A 320 0.72 -14.21 -7.70
C SER A 320 -0.59 -14.19 -8.49
N THR A 321 -1.01 -15.37 -8.91
CA THR A 321 -2.23 -15.57 -9.66
C THR A 321 -3.40 -15.10 -8.79
N PRO A 322 -4.29 -14.23 -9.29
CA PRO A 322 -5.46 -13.84 -8.52
C PRO A 322 -6.28 -15.09 -8.19
N THR A 323 -7.03 -14.99 -7.10
CA THR A 323 -7.96 -16.06 -6.71
C THR A 323 -9.38 -15.66 -7.13
N LEU A 324 -10.24 -16.65 -7.33
CA LEU A 324 -11.65 -16.44 -7.64
C LEU A 324 -12.47 -16.81 -6.39
N LYS A 325 -13.41 -15.95 -6.04
CA LYS A 325 -14.41 -16.23 -5.00
C LYS A 325 -15.80 -16.10 -5.58
N ARG A 326 -16.76 -16.90 -5.13
CA ARG A 326 -18.17 -16.63 -5.43
C ARG A 326 -18.66 -15.42 -4.63
N THR A 327 -19.56 -14.63 -5.21
CA THR A 327 -20.27 -13.55 -4.50
C THR A 327 -20.93 -14.03 -3.20
N SER A 328 -21.42 -15.27 -3.19
CA SER A 328 -22.01 -15.91 -2.01
C SER A 328 -21.00 -16.15 -0.87
N GLU A 329 -19.72 -16.36 -1.16
CA GLU A 329 -18.68 -16.50 -0.13
C GLU A 329 -18.44 -15.17 0.61
N LEU A 330 -18.47 -14.06 -0.12
CA LEU A 330 -18.32 -12.74 0.49
C LEU A 330 -19.49 -12.39 1.41
N SER A 331 -20.70 -12.85 1.06
CA SER A 331 -21.88 -12.67 1.91
C SER A 331 -21.75 -13.39 3.26
N LYS A 332 -21.08 -14.55 3.29
CA LYS A 332 -20.83 -15.32 4.54
C LYS A 332 -19.88 -14.58 5.46
N LEU A 333 -18.78 -14.03 4.91
CA LEU A 333 -17.78 -13.25 5.65
C LEU A 333 -18.42 -12.07 6.41
N VAL A 334 -19.41 -11.40 5.81
CA VAL A 334 -20.07 -10.25 6.45
C VAL A 334 -21.12 -10.63 7.48
N ILE A 335 -21.67 -11.85 7.40
CA ILE A 335 -22.62 -12.34 8.40
C ILE A 335 -21.89 -12.82 9.65
N SER A 336 -20.72 -13.43 9.49
CA SER A 336 -20.00 -14.04 10.61
C SER A 336 -19.15 -13.08 11.42
N ASP A 337 -18.79 -11.91 10.88
CA ASP A 337 -17.63 -11.21 11.38
C ASP A 337 -17.92 -9.80 11.92
N SER A 338 -17.61 -9.62 13.21
CA SER A 338 -17.37 -8.31 13.82
C SER A 338 -16.23 -7.55 13.13
N ALA A 339 -15.43 -8.20 12.28
CA ALA A 339 -14.26 -7.61 11.65
C ALA A 339 -14.58 -6.66 10.48
N ALA A 340 -15.76 -6.70 9.87
CA ALA A 340 -16.18 -5.65 8.92
C ALA A 340 -16.72 -4.40 9.67
N GLN A 341 -15.98 -3.92 10.68
CA GLN A 341 -16.42 -2.80 11.51
C GLN A 341 -16.71 -1.58 10.63
N GLY A 342 -17.99 -1.18 10.59
CA GLY A 342 -18.42 0.04 9.93
C GLY A 342 -19.04 -0.12 8.54
N LEU A 343 -18.98 -1.29 7.91
CA LEU A 343 -19.72 -1.53 6.66
C LEU A 343 -21.04 -2.25 6.97
N SER A 344 -22.20 -1.64 6.67
CA SER A 344 -23.44 -2.41 6.80
C SER A 344 -23.47 -3.57 5.81
N LYS A 345 -24.02 -4.68 6.30
CA LYS A 345 -24.42 -5.83 5.48
C LYS A 345 -25.17 -5.40 4.22
N ARG A 346 -26.07 -4.42 4.35
CA ARG A 346 -26.87 -3.87 3.25
C ARG A 346 -26.02 -3.19 2.18
N ARG A 347 -25.01 -2.39 2.55
CA ARG A 347 -24.12 -1.77 1.56
C ARG A 347 -23.39 -2.82 0.76
N LEU A 348 -22.90 -3.87 1.41
CA LEU A 348 -22.26 -4.97 0.69
C LEU A 348 -23.23 -5.76 -0.19
N GLU A 349 -24.41 -6.12 0.33
CA GLU A 349 -25.47 -6.76 -0.47
C GLU A 349 -25.83 -5.91 -1.69
N GLY A 350 -25.87 -4.58 -1.54
CA GLY A 350 -26.08 -3.65 -2.63
C GLY A 350 -24.94 -3.67 -3.67
N LEU A 351 -23.68 -3.76 -3.22
CA LEU A 351 -22.53 -3.93 -4.12
C LEU A 351 -22.62 -5.25 -4.91
N LEU A 352 -22.89 -6.36 -4.22
CA LEU A 352 -23.06 -7.69 -4.82
C LEU A 352 -24.23 -7.74 -5.81
N LYS A 353 -25.36 -7.15 -5.43
CA LYS A 353 -26.53 -7.05 -6.31
C LYS A 353 -26.24 -6.19 -7.54
N SER A 354 -25.50 -5.09 -7.37
CA SER A 354 -25.15 -4.20 -8.47
C SER A 354 -24.26 -4.85 -9.52
N SER A 355 -23.43 -5.84 -9.14
CA SER A 355 -22.62 -6.58 -10.11
C SER A 355 -23.43 -7.62 -10.88
N THR A 356 -24.38 -8.28 -10.21
CA THR A 356 -25.24 -9.28 -10.87
C THR A 356 -26.29 -8.66 -11.78
N GLU A 357 -26.85 -7.51 -11.41
CA GLU A 357 -27.92 -6.84 -12.19
C GLU A 357 -27.38 -5.89 -13.27
N GLY A 358 -26.15 -5.40 -13.10
CA GLY A 358 -25.59 -4.31 -13.91
C GLY A 358 -25.03 -4.71 -15.28
N GLY A 359 -24.99 -6.02 -15.61
CA GLY A 359 -24.47 -6.60 -16.85
C GLY A 359 -22.96 -6.45 -17.07
N ASN A 360 -22.42 -5.27 -16.77
CA ASN A 360 -21.08 -4.83 -17.17
C ASN A 360 -20.27 -4.34 -15.95
N VAL A 361 -20.59 -4.81 -14.74
CA VAL A 361 -19.88 -4.43 -13.52
C VAL A 361 -19.24 -5.66 -12.90
N GLN A 362 -17.91 -5.63 -12.82
CA GLN A 362 -17.09 -6.65 -12.20
C GLN A 362 -16.66 -6.21 -10.82
N LEU A 363 -16.79 -7.10 -9.83
CA LEU A 363 -16.22 -6.87 -8.51
C LEU A 363 -14.79 -7.39 -8.46
N VAL A 364 -13.92 -6.57 -7.87
CA VAL A 364 -12.52 -6.90 -7.67
C VAL A 364 -12.14 -6.61 -6.23
N GLU A 365 -11.64 -7.62 -5.52
CA GLU A 365 -11.12 -7.49 -4.15
C GLU A 365 -9.60 -7.32 -4.20
N GLY A 366 -9.07 -6.42 -3.36
CA GLY A 366 -7.64 -6.30 -3.08
C GLY A 366 -7.36 -6.35 -1.59
N ARG A 367 -6.34 -7.10 -1.20
CA ARG A 367 -5.83 -7.13 0.18
C ARG A 367 -4.52 -6.37 0.26
N PHE A 368 -4.45 -5.39 1.14
CA PHE A 368 -3.30 -4.50 1.30
C PHE A 368 -2.80 -4.56 2.73
N LYS A 369 -1.50 -4.73 2.91
CA LYS A 369 -0.88 -4.59 4.23
C LYS A 369 -0.60 -3.12 4.50
N LEU A 370 -1.18 -2.59 5.58
CA LEU A 370 -1.00 -1.22 6.03
C LEU A 370 -0.52 -1.26 7.48
N ARG A 371 0.80 -1.39 7.63
CA ARG A 371 1.44 -1.74 8.92
C ARG A 371 0.90 -3.08 9.42
N GLU A 372 0.46 -3.15 10.66
CA GLU A 372 -0.15 -4.32 11.26
C GLU A 372 -1.54 -4.64 10.71
N LEU A 373 -2.22 -3.67 10.08
CA LEU A 373 -3.59 -3.86 9.59
C LEU A 373 -3.60 -4.49 8.21
N THR A 374 -4.48 -5.47 8.03
CA THR A 374 -4.83 -5.99 6.72
C THR A 374 -6.09 -5.28 6.23
N ARG A 375 -5.96 -4.49 5.17
CA ARG A 375 -7.10 -3.82 4.54
C ARG A 375 -7.64 -4.62 3.37
N TYR A 376 -8.95 -4.74 3.33
CA TYR A 376 -9.69 -5.18 2.17
C TYR A 376 -10.25 -3.97 1.44
N VAL A 377 -10.08 -3.95 0.12
CA VAL A 377 -10.70 -2.97 -0.77
C VAL A 377 -11.51 -3.75 -1.80
N LEU A 378 -12.81 -3.48 -1.87
CA LEU A 378 -13.69 -4.03 -2.87
C LEU A 378 -14.03 -2.94 -3.88
N ALA A 379 -13.49 -3.06 -5.08
CA ALA A 379 -13.70 -2.14 -6.18
C ALA A 379 -14.84 -2.62 -7.09
N ARG A 380 -15.62 -1.66 -7.60
CA ARG A 380 -16.56 -1.85 -8.70
C ARG A 380 -15.93 -1.37 -9.98
N LEU A 381 -15.64 -2.28 -10.90
CA LEU A 381 -15.08 -1.96 -12.20
C LEU A 381 -16.16 -2.10 -13.26
N ARG A 382 -16.40 -1.06 -14.04
CA ARG A 382 -17.18 -1.17 -15.26
C ARG A 382 -16.31 -1.80 -16.34
N ILE A 383 -16.79 -2.87 -16.97
CA ILE A 383 -16.25 -3.40 -18.20
C ILE A 383 -16.94 -2.69 -19.38
N PHE A 384 -16.17 -2.23 -20.37
CA PHE A 384 -16.76 -1.64 -21.57
C PHE A 384 -17.16 -2.75 -22.51
N VAL A 385 -18.33 -2.64 -23.11
CA VAL A 385 -18.84 -3.59 -24.10
C VAL A 385 -18.91 -2.84 -25.42
N GLY A 386 -18.26 -3.37 -26.46
CA GLY A 386 -18.29 -2.82 -27.81
C GLY A 386 -19.67 -2.95 -28.44
N ASP A 387 -19.85 -2.29 -29.59
CA ASP A 387 -21.10 -2.39 -30.38
C ASP A 387 -21.38 -3.83 -30.85
N ASP A 388 -20.34 -4.67 -30.92
CA ASP A 388 -20.41 -6.09 -31.25
C ASP A 388 -20.78 -6.98 -30.04
N GLY A 389 -20.98 -6.40 -28.86
CA GLY A 389 -21.23 -7.13 -27.63
C GLY A 389 -19.98 -7.70 -26.97
N THR A 390 -18.78 -7.46 -27.53
CA THR A 390 -17.53 -7.97 -26.98
C THR A 390 -17.10 -7.13 -25.78
N GLU A 391 -16.80 -7.78 -24.67
CA GLU A 391 -16.21 -7.14 -23.50
C GLU A 391 -14.77 -6.70 -23.79
N ASN A 392 -14.45 -5.44 -23.48
CA ASN A 392 -13.11 -4.88 -23.50
C ASN A 392 -12.64 -4.59 -22.07
N PRO A 393 -12.07 -5.60 -21.38
CA PRO A 393 -11.60 -5.44 -20.02
C PRO A 393 -10.36 -4.54 -19.89
N GLU A 394 -9.61 -4.30 -20.96
CA GLU A 394 -8.47 -3.37 -20.94
C GLU A 394 -8.92 -1.91 -20.70
N LEU A 395 -10.16 -1.60 -21.06
CA LEU A 395 -10.77 -0.29 -20.81
C LEU A 395 -11.48 -0.22 -19.45
N ALA A 396 -11.48 -1.30 -18.66
CA ALA A 396 -12.27 -1.37 -17.44
C ALA A 396 -11.96 -0.22 -16.49
N THR A 397 -12.98 0.45 -15.96
CA THR A 397 -12.82 1.69 -15.17
C THR A 397 -13.50 1.57 -13.82
N VAL A 398 -12.82 1.98 -12.76
CA VAL A 398 -13.36 1.99 -11.40
C VAL A 398 -14.46 3.02 -11.29
N LEU A 399 -15.62 2.58 -10.82
CA LEU A 399 -16.76 3.42 -10.48
C LEU A 399 -16.70 3.91 -9.04
N GLY A 400 -16.14 3.10 -8.17
CA GLY A 400 -16.03 3.33 -6.74
C GLY A 400 -15.81 2.01 -6.03
N GLY A 401 -16.11 1.96 -4.74
CA GLY A 401 -15.98 0.73 -4.00
C GLY A 401 -16.25 0.91 -2.54
N THR A 402 -15.67 0.03 -1.73
CA THR A 402 -15.60 0.21 -0.29
C THR A 402 -14.32 -0.40 0.24
N SER A 403 -13.95 -0.05 1.46
CA SER A 403 -12.80 -0.61 2.14
C SER A 403 -13.10 -0.81 3.62
N TRP A 404 -12.54 -1.88 4.18
CA TRP A 404 -12.63 -2.18 5.61
C TRP A 404 -11.33 -2.82 6.08
N ASP A 405 -11.08 -2.71 7.38
CA ASP A 405 -9.90 -3.30 8.00
C ASP A 405 -10.27 -4.60 8.68
N LEU A 406 -9.55 -5.66 8.31
CA LEU A 406 -9.53 -6.85 9.12
C LEU A 406 -8.51 -6.60 10.23
N VAL A 407 -9.02 -6.37 11.44
CA VAL A 407 -8.21 -6.61 12.62
C VAL A 407 -8.12 -8.12 12.71
N GLU A 408 -7.05 -8.68 12.14
CA GLU A 408 -6.63 -10.04 12.50
C GLU A 408 -6.71 -10.08 14.03
N GLN A 409 -7.48 -11.02 14.58
CA GLN A 409 -7.57 -11.20 16.01
C GLN A 409 -6.14 -11.47 16.49
N LEU A 410 -5.42 -10.39 16.81
CA LEU A 410 -4.11 -10.44 17.40
C LEU A 410 -4.33 -11.28 18.64
N SER A 411 -3.69 -12.44 18.65
CA SER A 411 -3.64 -13.31 19.81
C SER A 411 -3.35 -12.45 21.04
N GLU A 412 -4.40 -12.23 21.81
CA GLU A 412 -4.52 -11.29 22.93
C GLU A 412 -4.15 -9.81 22.63
N PRO A 413 -5.13 -8.88 22.70
CA PRO A 413 -4.88 -7.43 22.66
C PRO A 413 -4.03 -7.03 23.88
N GLY A 414 -2.72 -7.04 23.70
CA GLY A 414 -1.77 -6.80 24.78
C GLY A 414 -0.40 -7.40 24.52
N ALA A 415 -0.29 -8.54 23.83
CA ALA A 415 0.98 -9.24 23.67
C ALA A 415 2.04 -8.42 22.91
N HIS A 416 1.65 -7.74 21.83
CA HIS A 416 2.57 -6.89 21.05
C HIS A 416 2.90 -5.57 21.75
N ARG A 417 1.92 -4.89 22.36
CA ARG A 417 2.18 -3.67 23.13
C ARG A 417 3.03 -3.96 24.37
N ARG A 418 2.78 -5.07 25.05
CA ARG A 418 3.57 -5.55 26.18
C ARG A 418 4.98 -5.93 25.74
N LYS A 419 5.17 -6.69 24.65
CA LYS A 419 6.50 -6.99 24.10
C LYS A 419 7.25 -5.75 23.61
N ALA A 420 6.59 -4.82 22.92
CA ALA A 420 7.22 -3.58 22.47
C ALA A 420 7.63 -2.70 23.66
N ARG A 421 6.77 -2.61 24.68
CA ARG A 421 7.04 -1.86 25.91
C ARG A 421 8.10 -2.53 26.78
N GLU A 422 8.09 -3.86 26.89
CA GLU A 422 9.13 -4.67 27.56
C GLU A 422 10.48 -4.58 26.81
N ARG A 423 10.49 -4.55 25.47
CA ARG A 423 11.71 -4.33 24.67
C ARG A 423 12.24 -2.91 24.82
N MET A 424 11.36 -1.92 24.80
CA MET A 424 11.73 -0.52 25.02
C MET A 424 12.30 -0.35 26.44
N TYR A 425 11.67 -0.93 27.47
CA TYR A 425 12.17 -0.92 28.85
C TYR A 425 13.39 -1.83 29.10
N ALA A 426 13.76 -2.68 28.14
CA ALA A 426 14.98 -3.49 28.19
C ALA A 426 16.12 -2.89 27.36
N ALA A 427 15.80 -1.96 26.45
CA ALA A 427 16.75 -1.19 25.66
C ALA A 427 17.11 0.15 26.33
N LEU A 428 16.15 0.73 27.06
CA LEU A 428 16.40 1.62 28.20
C LEU A 428 16.86 0.77 29.38
#